data_AF-A0A1J4XW05-F1
#
_entry.id   AF-A0A1J4XW05-F1
#
_cell.length_a   1.000
_cell.length_b   1.000
_cell.length_c   1.000
_cell.angle_alpha   90.00
_cell.angle_beta   90.00
_cell.angle_gamma   90.00
#
_symmetry.space_group_name_H-M   'P 1'
#
loop_
_entity.id
_entity.type
_entity.pdbx_description
1 polymer ?
#
loop_
_entity_poly.entity_id
_entity_poly.type
_entity_poly.pdbx_seq_one_letter_code
_entity_poly.pdbx_strand_id
1 'polypeptide(L)' 'MISDKKEFYIEIVEPLGYKAKELNEEFNRRKTEIINKFTKEFLNEFCNSEGKVLWNKLVKFNSGNL' A
#
# COMPACT_ATOMS: atom_id res chain seq x y z
N MET A 1 25.73 -7.72 -34.96
CA MET A 1 26.39 -6.75 -34.06
C MET A 1 25.28 -6.16 -33.22
N ILE A 2 25.08 -6.65 -32.00
CA ILE A 2 24.14 -6.04 -31.06
C ILE A 2 24.77 -4.68 -30.77
N SER A 3 24.08 -3.61 -31.18
CA SER A 3 24.46 -2.22 -30.92
C SER A 3 25.02 -2.10 -29.52
N ASP A 4 26.15 -1.40 -29.40
CA ASP A 4 26.95 -1.28 -28.18
C ASP A 4 26.06 -1.26 -26.93
N LYS A 5 26.15 -2.33 -26.12
CA LYS A 5 25.26 -2.60 -24.98
C LYS A 5 25.11 -1.42 -24.01
N LYS A 6 26.07 -0.49 -24.04
CA LYS A 6 26.11 0.73 -23.25
C LYS A 6 25.08 1.77 -23.73
N GLU A 7 24.92 1.94 -25.04
CA GLU A 7 23.95 2.87 -25.63
C GLU A 7 22.53 2.34 -25.42
N PHE A 8 22.31 1.04 -25.65
CA PHE A 8 21.01 0.40 -25.38
C PHE A 8 20.57 0.49 -23.90
N TYR A 9 21.51 0.34 -22.96
CA TYR A 9 21.21 0.47 -21.53
C TYR A 9 20.78 1.90 -21.16
N ILE A 10 21.47 2.91 -21.69
CA ILE A 10 21.17 4.33 -21.44
C ILE A 10 19.85 4.75 -22.13
N GLU A 11 19.63 4.33 -23.37
CA GLU A 11 18.48 4.80 -24.16
C GLU A 11 17.14 4.17 -23.77
N ILE A 12 17.16 2.95 -23.21
CA ILE A 12 15.93 2.17 -22.98
C ILE A 12 15.81 1.70 -21.54
N VAL A 13 16.84 1.04 -21.00
CA VAL A 13 16.76 0.40 -19.67
C VAL A 13 16.70 1.43 -18.55
N GLU A 14 17.50 2.48 -18.63
CA GLU A 14 17.55 3.55 -17.63
C GLU A 14 16.21 4.33 -17.53
N PRO A 15 15.59 4.84 -18.62
CA PRO A 15 14.28 5.49 -18.57
C PRO A 15 13.16 4.60 -18.03
N LEU A 16 13.16 3.31 -18.39
CA LEU A 16 12.19 2.34 -17.85
C LEU A 16 12.38 2.13 -16.36
N GLY A 17 13.62 2.09 -15.88
CA GLY A 17 13.96 2.01 -14.47
C GLY A 17 13.44 3.21 -13.67
N TYR A 18 13.63 4.44 -14.17
CA TYR A 18 13.09 5.64 -13.52
C TYR A 18 11.56 5.63 -13.47
N LYS A 19 10.90 5.28 -14.58
CA LYS A 19 9.43 5.20 -14.62
C LYS A 19 8.88 4.12 -13.69
N ALA A 20 9.54 2.96 -13.61
CA ALA A 20 9.16 1.90 -12.67
C ALA A 20 9.33 2.36 -11.21
N LYS A 21 10.39 3.12 -10.91
CA LYS A 21 10.60 3.73 -9.59
C LYS A 21 9.50 4.73 -9.23
N GLU A 22 9.15 5.64 -10.13
CA GLU A 22 8.07 6.62 -9.92
C GLU A 22 6.72 5.94 -9.64
N LEU A 23 6.37 4.91 -10.42
CA LEU A 23 5.14 4.14 -10.21
C LEU A 23 5.14 3.41 -8.86
N ASN A 24 6.28 2.85 -8.46
CA ASN A 24 6.42 2.21 -7.16
C ASN A 24 6.32 3.21 -6.01
N GLU A 25 6.91 4.38 -6.14
CA GLU A 25 6.82 5.46 -5.14
C GLU A 25 5.37 5.94 -5.00
N GLU A 26 4.67 6.16 -6.12
CA GLU A 26 3.26 6.53 -6.10
C GLU A 26 2.39 5.44 -5.48
N PHE A 27 2.61 4.18 -5.85
CA PHE A 27 1.89 3.04 -5.28
C PHE A 27 2.10 2.96 -3.76
N ASN A 28 3.34 3.07 -3.29
CA ASN A 28 3.66 3.03 -1.87
C ASN A 28 3.03 4.19 -1.10
N ARG A 29 3.01 5.39 -1.67
CA ARG A 29 2.32 6.56 -1.10
C ARG A 29 0.83 6.28 -0.93
N ARG A 30 0.14 5.91 -2.01
CA ARG A 30 -1.31 5.62 -1.99
C ARG A 30 -1.64 4.45 -1.05
N LYS A 31 -0.81 3.41 -1.02
CA LYS A 31 -0.96 2.28 -0.10
C LYS A 31 -0.88 2.75 1.36
N THR A 32 0.07 3.62 1.68
CA THR A 32 0.23 4.18 3.03
C THR A 32 -1.01 5.00 3.44
N GLU A 33 -1.54 5.82 2.53
CA GLU A 33 -2.76 6.60 2.76
C GLU A 33 -3.96 5.69 3.08
N ILE A 34 -4.13 4.60 2.32
CA ILE A 34 -5.20 3.62 2.52
C ILE A 34 -5.05 2.89 3.87
N ILE A 35 -3.83 2.46 4.22
CA ILE A 35 -3.55 1.82 5.51
C ILE A 35 -3.91 2.76 6.66
N ASN A 36 -3.50 4.03 6.58
CA ASN A 36 -3.79 5.01 7.63
C ASN A 36 -5.30 5.25 7.76
N LYS A 37 -6.02 5.37 6.63
CA LYS A 37 -7.48 5.51 6.63
C LYS A 37 -8.14 4.32 7.32
N PHE A 38 -7.82 3.08 6.93
CA PHE A 38 -8.42 1.90 7.54
C PHE A 38 -8.01 1.71 9.00
N THR A 39 -6.78 2.04 9.37
CA THR A 39 -6.34 2.02 10.76
C THR A 39 -7.16 2.98 11.61
N LYS A 40 -7.39 4.20 11.12
CA LYS A 40 -8.22 5.20 11.81
C LYS A 40 -9.67 4.73 11.95
N GLU A 41 -10.26 4.21 10.87
CA GLU A 41 -11.62 3.67 10.89
C GLU A 41 -11.74 2.50 11.88
N PHE A 42 -10.76 1.59 11.88
CA PHE A 42 -10.72 0.47 12.81
C PHE A 42 -10.62 0.92 14.27
N LEU A 43 -9.71 1.85 14.58
CA LEU A 43 -9.55 2.37 15.94
C LEU A 43 -10.82 3.05 16.44
N ASN A 44 -11.46 3.86 15.60
CA ASN A 44 -12.69 4.56 15.95
C ASN A 44 -13.85 3.59 16.21
N GLU A 45 -13.96 2.52 15.42
CA GLU A 45 -15.12 1.64 15.46
C GLU A 45 -14.94 0.45 16.42
N PHE A 46 -13.72 -0.08 16.53
CA PHE A 46 -13.45 -1.35 17.21
C PHE A 46 -12.50 -1.23 18.41
N CYS A 47 -12.06 -0.03 18.80
CA CYS A 47 -11.29 0.17 20.03
C CYS A 47 -12.00 1.09 21.03
N ASN A 48 -11.70 0.93 22.32
CA ASN A 48 -12.16 1.84 23.37
C ASN A 48 -11.24 3.08 23.49
N SER A 49 -11.56 3.98 24.44
CA SER A 49 -10.78 5.21 24.69
C SER A 49 -9.32 4.97 25.12
N GLU A 50 -8.97 3.76 25.56
CA GLU A 50 -7.60 3.35 25.89
C GLU A 50 -6.89 2.65 24.71
N GLY A 51 -7.55 2.55 23.56
CA GLY A 51 -7.02 1.85 22.38
C GLY A 51 -7.13 0.33 22.44
N LYS A 52 -7.81 -0.24 23.43
CA LYS A 52 -8.02 -1.70 23.54
C LYS A 52 -9.12 -2.15 22.58
N VAL A 53 -8.86 -3.24 21.86
CA VAL A 53 -9.80 -3.85 20.90
C VAL A 53 -11.04 -4.40 21.63
N LEU A 54 -12.21 -4.00 21.15
CA LEU A 54 -13.52 -4.49 21.56
C LEU A 54 -13.84 -5.81 20.82
N TRP A 55 -13.18 -6.89 21.22
CA TRP A 55 -13.25 -8.20 20.53
C TRP A 55 -14.68 -8.70 20.29
N ASN A 56 -15.56 -8.58 21.28
CA ASN A 56 -16.96 -9.02 21.13
C ASN A 56 -17.68 -8.27 19.98
N LYS A 57 -17.43 -6.96 19.82
CA LYS A 57 -17.98 -6.17 18.72
C LYS A 57 -17.38 -6.58 17.38
N LEU A 58 -16.05 -6.73 17.32
CA LEU A 58 -15.34 -7.11 16.11
C LEU A 58 -15.74 -8.50 15.61
N VAL A 59 -15.81 -9.49 16.49
CA VAL A 59 -16.24 -10.86 16.17
C VAL A 59 -17.69 -10.86 15.70
N LYS A 60 -18.60 -10.15 16.40
CA LYS A 60 -20.01 -10.05 15.97
C LYS A 60 -20.17 -9.39 14.60
N PHE A 61 -19.39 -8.35 14.30
CA PHE A 61 -19.39 -7.70 13.00
C PHE A 61 -18.96 -8.66 11.88
N ASN A 62 -17.88 -9.42 12.07
CA ASN A 62 -17.38 -10.36 11.06
C ASN A 62 -18.20 -11.66 10.96
N SER A 63 -18.89 -12.04 12.05
CA SER A 63 -19.68 -13.27 12.13
C SER A 63 -21.17 -13.05 11.85
N GLY A 64 -21.59 -11.81 11.64
CA GLY A 64 -22.98 -11.42 11.33
C GLY A 64 -23.43 -11.71 9.90
N ASN A 65 -22.61 -12.43 9.12
CA ASN A 65 -23.06 -13.06 7.88
C ASN A 65 -23.92 -14.28 8.22
N LEU A 66 -25.22 -14.06 8.42
CA LEU A 66 -26.27 -15.03 8.17
C LEU A 66 -27.05 -14.59 6.93
#